data_AF-T0Y366-F1
#
_entry.id   AF-T0Y366-F1
#
_cell.length_a   1.000
_cell.length_b   1.000
_cell.length_c   1.000
_cell.angle_alpha   90.00
_cell.angle_beta   90.00
_cell.angle_gamma   90.00
#
_symmetry.space_group_name_H-M   'P 1'
#
loop_
_entity.id
_entity.type
_entity.pdbx_description
1 polymer ?
#
loop_
_entity_poly.entity_id
_entity_poly.type
_entity_poly.pdbx_seq_one_letter_code
_entity_poly.pdbx_strand_id
1 'polypeptide(L)' 'QLNEMHCAALTRVIEAGPIPAIHGVVRWRIVDLCQWMWEEFRVAIARQTLSRELRALGYRKLSARPRHHAQAAGAVEDF' A
#
# COMPACT_ATOMS: atom_id res chain seq x y z
N GLN A 1 -5.44 14.57 -9.84
CA GLN A 1 -6.09 14.44 -8.52
C GLN A 1 -6.42 12.97 -8.30
N LEU A 2 -6.21 12.41 -7.11
CA LEU A 2 -6.74 11.07 -6.82
C LEU A 2 -8.26 11.17 -6.70
N ASN A 3 -8.97 10.20 -7.25
CA ASN A 3 -10.41 10.08 -7.09
C ASN A 3 -10.68 8.95 -6.08
N GLU A 4 -11.96 8.75 -5.74
CA GLU A 4 -12.37 7.73 -4.77
C GLU A 4 -11.91 6.32 -5.18
N MET A 5 -11.94 6.01 -6.48
CA MET A 5 -11.46 4.73 -7.02
C MET A 5 -9.97 4.51 -6.73
N HIS A 6 -9.12 5.51 -7.00
CA HIS A 6 -7.69 5.42 -6.71
C HIS A 6 -7.42 5.31 -5.22
N CYS A 7 -8.16 6.05 -4.38
CA CYS A 7 -8.04 5.97 -2.93
C CYS A 7 -8.43 4.58 -2.41
N ALA A 8 -9.53 4.00 -2.90
CA ALA A 8 -9.96 2.66 -2.53
C ALA A 8 -8.95 1.58 -2.96
N ALA A 9 -8.36 1.72 -4.15
CA ALA A 9 -7.34 0.82 -4.66
C ALA A 9 -6.05 0.90 -3.82
N LEU A 10 -5.62 2.11 -3.45
CA LEU A 10 -4.48 2.34 -2.54
C LEU A 10 -4.70 1.66 -1.19
N THR A 11 -5.88 1.81 -0.58
CA THR A 11 -6.21 1.11 0.68
C THR A 11 -6.08 -0.39 0.51
N ARG A 12 -6.66 -0.98 -0.54
CA ARG A 12 -6.60 -2.44 -0.77
C ARG A 12 -5.17 -2.95 -0.96
N VAL A 13 -4.37 -2.27 -1.79
CA VAL A 13 -3.00 -2.73 -2.07
C VAL A 13 -2.09 -2.56 -0.84
N ILE A 14 -2.33 -1.53 -0.02
CA ILE A 14 -1.59 -1.31 1.23
C ILE A 14 -1.92 -2.41 2.24
N GLU A 15 -3.20 -2.75 2.41
CA GLU A 15 -3.63 -3.80 3.35
C GLU A 15 -3.18 -5.19 2.90
N ALA A 16 -3.23 -5.49 1.60
CA ALA A 16 -2.74 -6.75 1.04
C ALA A 16 -1.21 -6.89 1.15
N GLY A 17 -0.49 -5.78 1.21
CA GLY A 17 0.96 -5.75 1.12
C GLY A 17 1.47 -6.03 -0.30
N PRO A 18 2.78 -5.87 -0.54
CA PRO A 18 3.35 -6.15 -1.85
C PRO A 18 3.52 -7.67 -2.05
N ILE A 19 3.35 -8.12 -3.29
CA ILE A 19 3.73 -9.46 -3.73
C ILE A 19 5.19 -9.38 -4.21
N PRO A 20 6.18 -9.97 -3.52
CA PRO A 20 7.59 -9.75 -3.84
C PRO A 20 7.98 -10.16 -5.27
N ALA A 21 7.40 -11.24 -5.78
CA ALA A 21 7.66 -11.73 -7.13
C ALA A 21 7.15 -10.80 -8.25
N ILE A 22 6.16 -9.95 -7.97
CA ILE A 22 5.56 -9.03 -8.95
C ILE A 22 6.11 -7.62 -8.73
N HIS A 23 6.13 -7.15 -7.48
CA HIS A 23 6.44 -5.76 -7.14
C HIS A 23 7.92 -5.54 -6.78
N GLY A 24 8.72 -6.59 -6.57
CA GLY A 24 10.15 -6.49 -6.25
C GLY A 24 10.46 -5.87 -4.89
N VAL A 25 9.45 -5.68 -4.03
CA VAL A 25 9.58 -5.08 -2.70
C VAL A 25 8.87 -5.92 -1.65
N VAL A 26 9.44 -5.95 -0.43
CA VAL A 26 8.88 -6.68 0.72
C VAL A 26 7.97 -5.81 1.60
N ARG A 27 8.04 -4.49 1.43
CA ARG A 27 7.18 -3.51 2.09
C ARG A 27 6.89 -2.36 1.15
N TRP A 28 5.69 -1.81 1.23
CA TRP A 28 5.38 -0.57 0.52
C TRP A 28 6.10 0.62 1.15
N ARG A 29 6.94 1.30 0.38
CA ARG A 29 7.36 2.69 0.62
C ARG A 29 6.49 3.60 -0.22
N ILE A 30 6.42 4.88 0.14
CA ILE A 30 5.68 5.90 -0.63
C ILE A 30 6.15 5.93 -2.09
N VAL A 31 7.45 5.73 -2.33
CA VAL A 31 8.01 5.72 -3.69
C VAL A 31 7.51 4.53 -4.52
N ASP A 32 7.34 3.38 -3.87
CA ASP A 32 6.84 2.15 -4.51
C ASP A 32 5.36 2.31 -4.86
N LEU A 33 4.56 2.94 -3.97
CA LEU A 33 3.15 3.24 -4.24
C LEU A 33 2.98 4.30 -5.35
N CYS A 34 3.88 5.28 -5.44
CA CYS A 34 3.90 6.22 -6.57
C CYS A 34 4.14 5.48 -7.89
N GLN A 35 5.07 4.52 -7.91
CA GLN A 35 5.36 3.69 -9.08
C GLN A 35 4.16 2.80 -9.42
N TRP A 36 3.61 2.11 -8.44
CA TRP A 36 2.42 1.26 -8.63
C TRP A 36 1.23 2.04 -9.19
N MET A 37 0.99 3.28 -8.71
CA MET A 37 -0.05 4.16 -9.26
C MET A 37 0.15 4.49 -10.74
N TRP A 38 1.41 4.59 -11.19
CA TRP A 38 1.72 4.78 -12.60
C TRP A 38 1.54 3.48 -13.39
N GLU A 39 1.97 2.35 -12.85
CA GLU A 39 1.88 1.03 -13.48
C GLU A 39 0.44 0.55 -13.66
N GLU A 40 -0.41 0.76 -12.66
CA GLU A 40 -1.80 0.31 -12.67
C GLU A 40 -2.75 1.32 -13.35
N PHE A 41 -2.60 2.62 -13.04
CA PHE A 41 -3.58 3.63 -13.46
C PHE A 41 -3.03 4.71 -14.40
N ARG A 42 -1.73 4.67 -14.72
CA ARG A 42 -1.02 5.74 -15.46
C ARG A 42 -1.19 7.12 -14.81
N VAL A 43 -1.26 7.14 -13.48
CA VAL A 43 -1.38 8.37 -12.69
C VAL A 43 -0.01 8.75 -12.14
N ALA A 44 0.59 9.78 -12.71
CA ALA A 44 1.81 10.37 -12.15
C ALA A 44 1.46 11.20 -10.90
N ILE A 45 1.98 10.80 -9.74
CA ILE A 45 1.76 11.49 -8.48
C ILE A 45 3.07 11.71 -7.72
N ALA A 46 3.28 12.94 -7.25
CA ALA A 46 4.44 13.27 -6.43
C ALA A 46 4.37 12.59 -5.06
N ARG A 47 5.52 12.17 -4.53
CA ARG A 47 5.65 11.53 -3.22
C ARG A 47 5.01 12.34 -2.08
N GLN A 48 5.13 13.66 -2.13
CA GLN A 48 4.54 14.56 -1.14
C GLN A 48 3.01 14.53 -1.18
N THR A 49 2.43 14.57 -2.40
CA THR A 49 0.98 14.47 -2.59
C THR A 49 0.49 13.13 -2.07
N LEU A 50 1.10 12.02 -2.49
CA LEU A 50 0.71 10.70 -2.03
C LEU A 50 0.83 10.55 -0.50
N SER A 51 1.89 11.09 0.11
CA SER A 51 2.05 11.13 1.57
C SER A 51 0.88 11.84 2.27
N ARG A 52 0.38 12.95 1.72
CA ARG A 52 -0.77 13.69 2.27
C ARG A 52 -2.06 12.88 2.16
N GLU A 53 -2.30 12.28 0.99
CA GLU A 53 -3.48 11.44 0.75
C GLU A 53 -3.49 10.23 1.69
N LEU A 54 -2.37 9.54 1.84
CA LEU A 54 -2.25 8.41 2.77
C LEU A 54 -2.50 8.82 4.24
N ARG A 55 -2.06 10.02 4.65
CA ARG A 55 -2.36 10.54 5.99
C ARG A 55 -3.85 10.85 6.17
N ALA A 56 -4.52 11.39 5.15
CA ALA A 56 -5.96 11.62 5.17
C ALA A 56 -6.74 10.30 5.27
N LEU A 57 -6.22 9.23 4.66
CA LEU A 57 -6.73 7.86 4.78
C LEU A 57 -6.37 7.17 6.12
N GLY A 58 -5.63 7.81 7.02
CA GLY A 58 -5.26 7.26 8.33
C GLY A 58 -3.94 6.47 8.37
N TYR A 59 -3.23 6.36 7.24
CA TYR A 59 -1.94 5.66 7.14
C TYR A 59 -0.77 6.57 7.57
N ARG A 60 -0.65 6.81 8.88
CA ARG A 60 0.39 7.69 9.45
C ARG A 60 1.79 7.09 9.42
N LYS A 61 1.90 5.75 9.43
CA LYS A 61 3.13 4.98 9.20
C LYS A 61 2.80 3.80 8.28
N LEU A 62 3.51 3.69 7.16
CA LEU A 62 3.53 2.46 6.34
C LEU A 62 4.45 1.45 7.05
N SER A 63 3.99 0.90 8.18
CA SER A 63 4.60 -0.28 8.77
C SER A 63 3.99 -1.49 8.09
N ALA A 64 4.82 -2.30 7.46
CA ALA A 64 4.45 -3.58 6.84
C ALA A 64 4.03 -4.61 7.89
N ARG A 65 2.92 -4.35 8.56
CA ARG A 65 2.18 -5.36 9.31
C ARG A 65 0.71 -5.17 8.99
N PRO A 66 0.02 -6.22 8.52
CA PRO A 66 -1.43 -6.17 8.41
C PRO A 66 -1.98 -5.73 9.76
N ARG A 67 -2.83 -4.69 9.76
CA ARG A 67 -3.65 -4.37 10.94
C ARG A 67 -4.69 -5.47 11.03
N HIS A 68 -4.29 -6.57 11.65
CA HIS A 68 -5.08 -7.78 11.83
C HIS A 68 -6.27 -7.48 12.74
N HIS A 69 -7.40 -7.03 12.16
CA HIS A 69 -8.66 -6.83 12.88
C HIS A 69 -9.46 -8.12 13.12
N ALA A 70 -8.89 -9.28 12.81
CA ALA A 70 -9.46 -10.57 13.21
C ALA A 70 -8.31 -11.55 13.45
N GLN A 71 -8.11 -11.98 14.70
CA GLN A 71 -7.32 -13.17 15.00
C GLN A 71 -7.93 -14.38 14.26
N ALA A 72 -7.43 -14.68 13.07
CA ALA A 72 -7.50 -16.02 12.52
C ALA A 72 -6.28 -16.79 13.06
N ALA A 73 -6.57 -17.86 13.80
CA ALA A 73 -5.56 -18.73 14.38
C ALA A 73 -4.87 -19.56 13.29
N GLY A 74 -3.53 -19.62 13.36
CA GLY A 74 -2.71 -20.66 12.74
C GLY A 74 -2.27 -20.40 11.29
N ALA A 75 -0.97 -20.17 11.12
CA ALA A 75 -0.09 -20.90 10.18
C ALA A 75 1.30 -20.20 10.16
N VAL A 76 2.24 -20.71 10.96
CA VAL A 76 3.39 -21.57 10.59
C VAL A 76 4.68 -20.75 10.46
N GLU A 77 5.64 -21.10 11.31
CA GLU A 77 7.07 -20.77 11.23
C GLU A 77 7.68 -21.34 9.94
N ASP A 78 8.52 -20.59 9.23
CA ASP A 78 9.70 -21.16 8.54
C ASP A 78 10.69 -20.06 8.12
N PHE A 79 11.88 -20.13 8.73
CA PHE A 79 13.21 -19.49 8.50
C PHE A 79 13.38 -17.96 8.47
#